data_AF-A0A924VEA2-F1
#
_entry.id   AF-A0A924VEA2-F1
#
_cell.length_a   1.000
_cell.length_b   1.000
_cell.length_c   1.000
_cell.angle_alpha   90.00
_cell.angle_beta   90.00
_cell.angle_gamma   90.00
#
_symmetry.space_group_name_H-M   'P 1'
#
loop_
_entity.id
_entity.type
_entity.pdbx_description
1 polymer ?
#
loop_
_entity_poly.entity_id
_entity_poly.type
_entity_poly.pdbx_seq_one_letter_code
_entity_poly.pdbx_strand_id
1 'polypeptide(L)' 'MAEITLGTSEIVMVVFALLPWIVLVPFAIIDSIRSSRLTVVQKIAWIVFIIIAPYLGAIVYLLWGRKQKMV' A
#
# COMPACT_ATOMS: atom_id res chain seq x y z
N MET A 1 9.99 -24.96 -19.43
CA MET A 1 9.36 -24.30 -18.28
C MET A 1 10.45 -23.50 -17.59
N ALA A 2 10.30 -22.19 -17.42
CA ALA A 2 11.34 -21.38 -16.77
C ALA A 2 11.31 -21.65 -15.26
N GLU A 3 12.41 -22.11 -14.69
CA GLU A 3 12.57 -22.19 -13.24
C GLU A 3 12.79 -20.77 -12.72
N ILE A 4 11.88 -20.25 -11.90
CA ILE A 4 12.08 -18.96 -11.25
C ILE A 4 13.00 -19.21 -10.05
N THR A 5 14.31 -19.05 -10.25
CA THR A 5 15.29 -19.06 -9.16
C THR A 5 15.30 -17.68 -8.50
N LEU A 6 14.43 -17.45 -7.52
CA LEU A 6 14.40 -16.20 -6.76
C LEU A 6 15.59 -16.14 -5.80
N GLY A 7 16.41 -15.11 -5.92
CA GLY A 7 17.42 -14.79 -4.91
C GLY A 7 16.78 -14.31 -3.60
N THR A 8 17.54 -14.38 -2.50
CA THR A 8 17.06 -13.95 -1.17
C THR A 8 16.63 -12.48 -1.18
N SER A 9 17.34 -11.62 -1.93
CA SER A 9 17.00 -10.20 -2.11
C SER A 9 15.62 -10.00 -2.74
N GLU A 10 15.31 -10.75 -3.79
CA GLU A 10 14.06 -10.65 -4.53
C GLU A 10 12.90 -11.10 -3.65
N ILE A 11 13.08 -12.19 -2.89
CA ILE A 11 12.08 -12.66 -1.92
C ILE A 11 11.82 -11.58 -0.87
N VAL A 12 12.87 -10.98 -0.30
CA VAL A 12 12.72 -9.91 0.71
C VAL A 12 11.96 -8.71 0.13
N MET A 13 12.30 -8.28 -1.09
CA MET A 13 11.59 -7.18 -1.76
C MET A 13 10.12 -7.50 -2.01
N VAL A 14 9.81 -8.71 -2.50
CA VAL A 14 8.45 -9.16 -2.78
C VAL A 14 7.64 -9.25 -1.49
N VAL A 15 8.20 -9.83 -0.42
CA VAL A 15 7.54 -9.90 0.88
C VAL A 15 7.30 -8.50 1.43
N PHE A 16 8.30 -7.61 1.38
CA PHE A 16 8.14 -6.24 1.85
C PHE A 16 7.08 -5.46 1.06
N ALA A 17 6.97 -5.72 -0.25
CA ALA A 17 5.96 -5.10 -1.09
C ALA A 17 4.56 -5.69 -0.88
N LEU A 18 4.41 -7.02 -0.80
CA LEU A 18 3.11 -7.70 -0.82
C LEU A 18 2.52 -7.95 0.57
N LEU A 19 3.35 -8.17 1.59
CA LEU A 19 2.87 -8.48 2.94
C LEU A 19 1.99 -7.37 3.53
N PRO A 20 2.32 -6.07 3.38
CA PRO A 20 1.41 -4.99 3.78
C PRO A 20 0.06 -5.03 3.05
N TRP A 21 0.06 -5.36 1.76
CA TRP A 21 -1.17 -5.45 0.96
C TRP A 21 -2.08 -6.59 1.37
N ILE A 22 -1.51 -7.71 1.81
CA ILE A 22 -2.26 -8.90 2.19
C ILE A 22 -2.70 -8.84 3.66
N VAL A 23 -1.88 -8.26 4.53
CA VAL A 23 -2.12 -8.27 5.98
C VAL A 23 -2.67 -6.94 6.47
N LEU A 24 -1.95 -5.84 6.25
CA LEU A 24 -2.29 -4.54 6.85
C LEU A 24 -3.52 -3.90 6.22
N VAL A 25 -3.64 -3.95 4.88
CA VAL A 25 -4.77 -3.33 4.18
C VAL A 25 -6.11 -3.97 4.57
N PRO A 26 -6.29 -5.31 4.49
CA PRO A 26 -7.55 -5.94 4.89
C PRO A 26 -7.82 -5.77 6.38
N PHE A 27 -6.79 -5.86 7.23
CA PHE A 27 -6.95 -5.65 8.67
C PHE A 27 -7.47 -4.24 8.99
N ALA A 28 -6.87 -3.20 8.40
CA ALA A 28 -7.29 -1.81 8.59
C ALA A 28 -8.71 -1.55 8.05
N ILE A 29 -9.08 -2.16 6.91
CA ILE A 29 -10.44 -2.08 6.38
C ILE A 29 -11.44 -2.72 7.35
N ILE A 30 -11.15 -3.93 7.83
CA ILE A 30 -12.01 -4.65 8.78
C ILE A 30 -12.16 -3.86 10.08
N ASP A 31 -11.07 -3.32 10.61
CA ASP A 31 -11.08 -2.49 11.83
C ASP A 31 -11.94 -1.23 11.64
N SER A 32 -11.76 -0.51 10.54
CA SER A 32 -12.57 0.66 10.19
C SER A 32 -14.08 0.32 10.11
N ILE A 33 -14.42 -0.78 9.44
CA ILE A 33 -15.81 -1.25 9.33
C ILE A 33 -16.38 -1.62 10.70
N ARG A 34 -15.61 -2.31 11.54
CA ARG A 34 -16.07 -2.80 12.86
C ARG A 34 -16.11 -1.71 13.93
N SER A 35 -15.43 -0.59 13.73
CA SER A 35 -15.40 0.50 14.71
C SER A 35 -16.80 1.04 14.99
N SER A 36 -17.23 0.97 16.25
CA SER A 36 -18.48 1.56 16.74
C SER A 36 -18.38 3.08 16.93
N ARG A 37 -17.16 3.63 16.88
CA ARG A 37 -16.87 5.05 17.09
C ARG A 37 -16.97 5.89 15.82
N LEU A 38 -16.95 5.27 14.65
CA LEU A 38 -16.98 5.95 13.36
C LEU A 38 -18.40 6.01 12.80
N THR A 39 -18.80 7.18 12.30
CA THR A 39 -20.00 7.31 11.49
C THR A 39 -19.83 6.59 10.15
N VAL A 40 -20.93 6.26 9.47
CA VAL A 40 -20.89 5.58 8.15
C VAL A 40 -20.01 6.35 7.15
N VAL A 41 -20.13 7.67 7.12
CA VAL A 41 -19.34 8.54 6.23
C VAL A 41 -17.86 8.46 6.58
N GLN A 42 -17.50 8.47 7.86
CA GLN A 42 -16.10 8.34 8.29
C GLN A 42 -15.51 6.97 7.93
N LYS A 43 -16.29 5.89 8.05
CA LYS A 43 -15.84 4.54 7.63
C LYS A 43 -15.51 4.51 6.15
N ILE A 44 -16.39 5.05 5.31
CA ILE A 44 -16.18 5.13 3.86
C ILE A 44 -14.92 5.95 3.56
N ALA A 45 -14.75 7.11 4.19
CA ALA A 45 -13.57 7.95 4.01
C ALA A 45 -12.27 7.21 4.38
N TRP A 46 -12.26 6.48 5.50
CA TRP A 46 -11.11 5.67 5.91
C TRP A 46 -10.80 4.53 4.95
N ILE A 47 -11.81 3.82 4.46
CA ILE A 47 -11.61 2.73 3.49
C ILE A 47 -10.98 3.28 2.21
N VAL A 48 -11.51 4.39 1.68
CA VAL A 48 -10.96 5.06 0.49
C VAL A 48 -9.50 5.49 0.75
N PHE A 49 -9.22 6.09 1.91
CA PHE A 49 -7.88 6.49 2.28
C PHE A 49 -6.91 5.30 2.35
N ILE A 50 -7.29 4.20 3.01
CA ILE A 50 -6.47 2.99 3.15
C ILE A 50 -6.10 2.40 1.79
N ILE A 51 -7.02 2.43 0.82
CA ILE A 51 -6.78 1.93 -0.54
C ILE A 51 -5.84 2.85 -1.32
N ILE A 52 -5.96 4.17 -1.17
CA ILE A 52 -5.17 5.14 -1.95
C ILE A 52 -3.78 5.36 -1.35
N ALA A 53 -3.64 5.31 -0.03
CA ALA A 53 -2.41 5.65 0.69
C ALA A 53 -1.14 4.95 0.18
N PRO A 54 -1.13 3.64 -0.15
CA PRO A 54 0.05 2.96 -0.68
C PRO A 54 0.61 3.57 -1.97
N TYR A 55 -0.25 4.22 -2.77
CA TYR A 55 0.14 4.83 -4.04
C TYR A 55 0.62 6.28 -3.88
N LEU A 56 0.34 6.94 -2.75
CA LEU A 56 0.70 8.34 -2.54
C LEU A 56 2.21 8.58 -2.67
N GLY A 57 3.05 7.68 -2.14
CA GLY A 57 4.51 7.79 -2.27
C GLY A 57 4.97 7.77 -3.73
N ALA A 58 4.38 6.89 -4.55
CA ALA A 58 4.67 6.82 -5.98
C ALA A 58 4.20 8.08 -6.71
N ILE A 59 2.99 8.57 -6.40
CA ILE A 59 2.45 9.81 -6.96
C ILE A 59 3.35 10.99 -6.61
N VAL A 60 3.74 11.15 -5.34
CA VAL A 60 4.66 12.20 -4.89
C VAL A 60 6.00 12.13 -5.62
N TYR A 61 6.57 10.94 -5.77
CA TYR A 61 7.80 10.76 -6.53
C TYR A 61 7.66 11.18 -7.99
N LEU A 62 6.56 10.81 -8.65
CA LEU A 62 6.34 11.13 -10.06
C LEU A 62 6.10 12.63 -10.28
N LEU A 63 5.39 13.29 -9.38
CA LEU A 63 5.07 14.72 -9.50
C LEU A 63 6.24 15.62 -9.13
N TRP A 64 7.00 15.26 -8.09
CA TRP A 64 8.07 16.10 -7.53
C TRP A 64 9.45 15.50 -7.75
N GLY A 65 9.67 14.26 -7.31
CA GLY A 65 10.99 13.60 -7.36
C GLY A 65 11.53 13.41 -8.78
N ARG A 66 10.67 13.14 -9.77
CA ARG A 66 11.08 12.99 -11.18
C ARG A 66 11.73 14.27 -11.73
N LYS A 67 11.27 15.45 -11.30
CA LYS A 67 11.79 16.73 -11.80
C LYS A 67 13.20 17.04 -11.30
N GLN A 68 13.66 16.33 -10.26
CA GLN A 68 14.99 16.50 -9.68
C GLN A 68 16.07 15.67 -10.39
N LYS A 69 15.72 14.83 -11.37
CA LYS A 69 16.68 14.04 -12.18
C LYS A 69 17.41 14.84 -13.27
N MET A 70 17.41 16.17 -13.19
CA MET A 70 18.16 17.04 -14.09
C MET A 70 19.39 17.61 -13.38
N VAL A 71 20.38 16.75 -13.13
CA VAL A 71 21.83 17.04 -13.12
C VAL A 71 22.55 15.77 -13.56
#